data_AF-A0A661HHL8-F1
#
_entry.id   AF-A0A661HHL8-F1
#
_cell.length_a   1.000
_cell.length_b   1.000
_cell.length_c   1.000
_cell.angle_alpha   90.00
_cell.angle_beta   90.00
_cell.angle_gamma   90.00
#
_symmetry.space_group_name_H-M   'P 1'
#
loop_
_entity.id
_entity.type
_entity.pdbx_description
1 polymer ?
#
loop_
_entity_poly.entity_id
_entity_poly.type
_entity_poly.pdbx_seq_one_letter_code
_entity_poly.pdbx_strand_id
1 'polypeptide(L)'
;SQNVDYKALYETSEKRRKDAQSTLTPVQQENAELRAENATLRTTPQVDVVEQERLDDLKYSDPDAWRREVNQAEIAQQQVYKESVQTKKEEIMANMSNEEIARRANAFFADKPEIDPKVVIGAMPKQLQTLLDDGTVTLEEALQKGIDLVNGATVKSVLTTTTPNLGTVAGSKAPTSEAKQNQSKQDWGATLV
;
A
#
# COMPACT_ATOMS: atom_id res chain seq x y z
N SER A 1 9.76 14.84 50.92
CA SER A 1 9.96 14.27 49.58
C SER A 1 8.80 13.37 49.25
N GLN A 2 7.94 13.75 48.30
CA GLN A 2 6.84 12.90 47.85
C GLN A 2 7.42 11.75 47.02
N ASN A 3 7.09 10.52 47.41
CA ASN A 3 7.48 9.31 46.71
C ASN A 3 6.58 9.23 45.46
N VAL A 4 7.09 9.74 44.34
CA VAL A 4 6.37 9.70 43.07
C VAL A 4 6.32 8.25 42.62
N ASP A 5 5.12 7.68 42.52
CA ASP A 5 4.91 6.34 41.99
C ASP A 5 5.13 6.36 40.46
N TYR A 6 6.39 6.20 40.08
CA TYR A 6 6.82 6.18 38.68
C TYR A 6 6.15 5.06 37.88
N LYS A 7 5.71 3.98 38.53
CA LYS A 7 5.00 2.89 37.88
C LYS A 7 3.59 3.32 37.48
N ALA A 8 2.85 3.96 38.38
CA ALA A 8 1.53 4.50 38.09
C ALA A 8 1.58 5.62 37.02
N LEU A 9 2.62 6.45 37.03
CA LEU A 9 2.84 7.44 35.97
C LEU A 9 3.14 6.80 34.61
N TYR A 10 3.95 5.74 34.58
CA TYR A 10 4.23 5.02 33.35
C TYR A 10 2.97 4.36 32.79
N GLU A 11 2.20 3.63 33.61
CA GLU A 11 0.96 2.97 33.20
C GLU A 11 -0.09 3.95 32.66
N THR A 12 -0.24 5.12 33.32
CA THR A 12 -1.17 6.16 32.83
C THR A 12 -0.66 6.86 31.56
N SER A 13 0.65 6.95 31.34
CA SER A 13 1.23 7.48 30.09
C SER A 13 1.05 6.51 28.93
N GLU A 14 1.29 5.22 29.14
CA GLU A 14 1.11 4.19 28.10
C GLU A 14 -0.36 4.00 27.74
N LYS A 15 -1.27 4.07 28.72
CA LYS A 15 -2.71 4.05 28.46
C LYS A 15 -3.12 5.23 27.59
N ARG A 16 -2.68 6.45 27.92
CA ARG A 16 -2.94 7.65 27.11
C ARG A 16 -2.34 7.55 25.71
N ARG A 17 -1.14 7.00 25.56
CA ARG A 17 -0.49 6.78 24.25
C ARG A 17 -1.31 5.81 23.40
N LYS A 18 -1.76 4.70 24.00
CA LYS A 18 -2.59 3.69 23.34
C LYS A 18 -3.97 4.25 22.95
N ASP A 19 -4.61 5.00 23.85
CA ASP A 19 -5.89 5.65 23.58
C ASP A 19 -5.74 6.69 22.46
N ALA A 20 -4.68 7.51 22.47
CA ALA A 20 -4.39 8.47 21.41
C ALA A 20 -4.14 7.80 20.05
N GLN A 21 -3.38 6.70 20.02
CA GLN A 21 -3.19 5.89 18.81
C GLN A 21 -4.51 5.30 18.32
N SER A 22 -5.35 4.78 19.22
CA SER A 22 -6.66 4.21 18.90
C SER A 22 -7.63 5.25 18.32
N THR A 23 -7.51 6.52 18.72
CA THR A 23 -8.35 7.61 18.20
C THR A 23 -7.82 8.22 16.90
N LEU A 24 -6.54 8.03 16.58
CA LEU A 24 -5.92 8.67 15.42
C LEU A 24 -6.40 8.04 14.10
N THR A 25 -6.46 6.71 14.04
CA THR A 25 -6.83 5.99 12.81
C THR A 25 -8.27 6.31 12.35
N PRO A 26 -9.29 6.30 13.21
CA PRO A 26 -10.65 6.68 12.81
C PRO A 26 -10.73 8.14 12.31
N VAL A 27 -10.04 9.07 12.98
CA VAL A 27 -10.03 10.49 12.61
C VAL A 27 -9.32 10.74 11.27
N GLN A 28 -8.28 9.96 10.97
CA GLN A 28 -7.61 10.00 9.67
C GLN A 28 -8.51 9.46 8.56
N GLN A 29 -9.24 8.37 8.82
CA GLN A 29 -10.20 7.80 7.86
C GLN A 29 -11.35 8.77 7.58
N GLU A 30 -11.90 9.40 8.63
CA GLU A 30 -12.95 10.41 8.52
C GLU A 30 -12.47 11.65 7.76
N ASN A 31 -11.25 12.14 8.03
CA ASN A 31 -10.68 13.25 7.27
C ASN A 31 -10.44 12.90 5.79
N ALA A 32 -9.97 11.68 5.50
CA ALA A 32 -9.78 11.23 4.13
C ALA A 32 -11.13 11.17 3.38
N GLU A 33 -12.18 10.70 4.04
CA GLU A 33 -13.53 10.64 3.51
C GLU A 33 -14.11 12.02 3.21
N LEU A 34 -14.05 12.95 4.18
CA LEU A 34 -14.54 14.32 4.00
C LEU A 34 -13.80 15.08 2.90
N ARG A 35 -12.48 14.82 2.73
CA ARG A 35 -11.68 15.40 1.64
C ARG A 35 -12.04 14.80 0.29
N ALA A 36 -12.23 13.49 0.21
CA ALA A 36 -12.67 12.82 -1.00
C ALA A 36 -14.06 13.31 -1.45
N GLU A 37 -14.97 13.49 -0.49
CA GLU A 37 -16.32 14.00 -0.72
C GLU A 37 -16.28 15.44 -1.26
N ASN A 38 -15.55 16.34 -0.59
CA ASN A 38 -15.38 17.73 -1.06
C ASN A 38 -14.75 17.80 -2.46
N ALA A 39 -13.75 16.97 -2.72
CA ALA A 39 -13.07 16.93 -4.00
C ALA A 39 -13.98 16.41 -5.12
N THR A 40 -14.93 15.52 -4.80
CA THR A 40 -15.89 14.96 -5.76
C THR A 40 -17.01 15.95 -6.04
N LEU A 41 -17.59 16.55 -4.99
CA LEU A 41 -18.66 17.58 -5.10
C LEU A 41 -18.25 18.80 -5.94
N ARG A 42 -16.96 19.16 -5.94
CA ARG A 42 -16.43 20.24 -6.78
C ARG A 42 -16.28 19.87 -8.26
N THR A 43 -16.26 18.57 -8.58
CA THR A 43 -16.02 18.06 -9.93
C THR A 43 -17.24 17.41 -10.57
N THR A 44 -18.26 17.03 -9.79
CA THR A 44 -19.51 16.52 -10.34
C THR A 44 -20.22 17.65 -11.08
N PRO A 45 -20.40 17.55 -12.41
CA PRO A 45 -21.15 18.56 -13.14
C PRO A 45 -22.60 18.56 -12.63
N GLN A 46 -23.11 19.75 -12.30
CA GLN A 46 -24.56 19.95 -12.22
C GLN A 46 -25.15 19.56 -13.57
N VAL A 47 -26.24 18.80 -13.55
CA VAL A 47 -26.93 18.20 -14.71
C VAL A 47 -26.75 19.04 -15.97
N ASP A 48 -26.21 18.44 -17.02
CA ASP A 48 -25.88 19.10 -18.27
C ASP A 48 -27.14 19.76 -18.86
N VAL A 49 -27.02 21.02 -19.28
CA VAL A 49 -28.16 21.88 -19.67
C VAL A 49 -28.98 21.27 -20.80
N VAL A 50 -28.33 20.47 -21.65
CA VAL A 50 -28.95 19.75 -22.79
C VAL A 50 -29.88 18.63 -22.33
N GLU A 51 -29.57 17.95 -21.23
CA GLU A 51 -30.42 16.87 -20.71
C GLU A 51 -31.64 17.43 -19.96
N GLN A 52 -31.52 18.65 -19.46
CA GLN A 52 -32.59 19.38 -18.79
C GLN A 52 -33.73 19.77 -19.74
N GLU A 53 -33.42 20.29 -20.94
CA GLU A 53 -34.44 20.64 -21.94
C GLU A 53 -35.21 19.40 -22.41
N ARG A 54 -34.51 18.28 -22.68
CA ARG A 54 -35.14 17.02 -23.09
C ARG A 54 -36.08 16.47 -22.00
N LEU A 55 -35.67 16.56 -20.74
CA LEU A 55 -36.48 16.12 -19.60
C LEU A 55 -37.68 17.04 -19.38
N ASP A 56 -37.53 18.35 -19.58
CA ASP A 56 -38.65 19.29 -19.47
C ASP A 56 -39.71 19.06 -20.55
N ASP A 57 -39.31 18.74 -21.78
CA ASP A 57 -40.25 18.36 -22.85
C ASP A 57 -40.99 17.04 -22.53
N LEU A 58 -40.27 16.06 -21.95
CA LEU A 58 -40.88 14.79 -21.52
C LEU A 58 -41.90 14.99 -20.39
N LYS A 59 -41.67 15.94 -19.49
CA LYS A 59 -42.56 16.25 -18.37
C LYS A 59 -43.97 16.65 -18.81
N TYR A 60 -44.09 17.35 -19.94
CA TYR A 60 -45.37 17.79 -20.49
C TYR A 60 -46.01 16.78 -21.46
N SER A 61 -45.19 15.94 -22.11
CA SER A 61 -45.65 15.00 -23.13
C SER A 61 -45.93 13.59 -22.58
N ASP A 62 -45.07 13.06 -21.70
CA ASP A 62 -45.22 11.76 -21.02
C ASP A 62 -44.61 11.81 -19.60
N PRO A 63 -45.42 12.16 -18.59
CA PRO A 63 -44.96 12.28 -17.20
C PRO A 63 -44.43 10.97 -16.59
N ASP A 64 -44.90 9.81 -17.06
CA ASP A 64 -44.47 8.51 -16.55
C ASP A 64 -43.15 8.05 -17.18
N ALA A 65 -42.92 8.37 -18.46
CA ALA A 65 -41.59 8.26 -19.06
C ALA A 65 -40.59 9.21 -18.37
N TRP A 66 -41.01 10.46 -18.10
CA TRP A 66 -40.17 11.45 -17.43
C TRP A 66 -39.67 10.95 -16.07
N ARG A 67 -40.59 10.46 -15.22
CA ARG A 67 -40.21 9.91 -13.90
C ARG A 67 -39.22 8.75 -13.99
N ARG A 68 -39.40 7.87 -14.98
CA ARG A 68 -38.50 6.72 -15.16
C ARG A 68 -37.10 7.16 -15.54
N GLU A 69 -36.99 8.11 -16.46
CA GLU A 69 -35.68 8.62 -16.90
C GLU A 69 -34.99 9.46 -15.83
N VAL A 70 -35.72 10.31 -15.09
CA VAL A 70 -35.15 11.05 -13.95
C VAL A 70 -34.63 10.08 -12.89
N ASN A 71 -35.42 9.07 -12.49
CA ASN A 71 -34.97 8.07 -11.53
C ASN A 71 -33.73 7.31 -12.03
N GLN A 72 -33.68 6.98 -13.32
CA GLN A 72 -32.54 6.28 -13.90
C GLN A 72 -31.28 7.17 -13.93
N ALA A 73 -31.43 8.46 -14.25
CA ALA A 73 -30.36 9.44 -14.21
C ALA A 73 -29.85 9.67 -12.77
N GLU A 74 -30.75 9.76 -11.79
CA GLU A 74 -30.39 9.87 -10.37
C GLU A 74 -29.63 8.64 -9.87
N ILE A 75 -30.07 7.43 -10.23
CA ILE A 75 -29.37 6.18 -9.88
C ILE A 75 -27.97 6.16 -10.51
N ALA A 76 -27.87 6.50 -11.79
CA ALA A 76 -26.59 6.56 -12.50
C ALA A 76 -25.64 7.59 -11.88
N GLN A 77 -26.14 8.80 -11.56
CA GLN A 77 -25.35 9.83 -10.89
C GLN A 77 -24.91 9.40 -9.49
N GLN A 78 -25.79 8.79 -8.68
CA GLN A 78 -25.41 8.28 -7.36
C GLN A 78 -24.33 7.22 -7.46
N GLN A 79 -24.39 6.35 -8.46
CA GLN A 79 -23.37 5.32 -8.67
C GLN A 79 -22.02 5.93 -9.05
N VAL A 80 -22.00 6.84 -10.03
CA VAL A 80 -20.78 7.56 -10.42
C VAL A 80 -20.20 8.37 -9.26
N TYR A 81 -21.06 9.00 -8.44
CA TYR A 81 -20.64 9.72 -7.25
C TYR A 81 -19.99 8.79 -6.22
N LYS A 82 -20.60 7.65 -5.91
CA LYS A 82 -20.04 6.67 -4.97
C LYS A 82 -18.70 6.12 -5.44
N GLU A 83 -18.59 5.77 -6.72
CA GLU A 83 -17.36 5.26 -7.31
C GLU A 83 -16.25 6.31 -7.27
N SER A 84 -16.55 7.56 -7.65
CA SER A 84 -15.56 8.65 -7.63
C SER A 84 -15.11 9.05 -6.22
N VAL A 85 -16.01 9.06 -5.22
CA VAL A 85 -15.63 9.28 -3.82
C VAL A 85 -14.70 8.16 -3.33
N GLN A 86 -15.01 6.91 -3.65
CA GLN A 86 -14.19 5.77 -3.23
C GLN A 86 -12.78 5.84 -3.84
N THR A 87 -12.65 6.11 -5.14
CA THR A 87 -11.35 6.27 -5.80
C THR A 87 -10.55 7.42 -5.19
N LYS A 88 -11.15 8.58 -4.95
CA LYS A 88 -10.45 9.72 -4.32
C LYS A 88 -10.03 9.41 -2.88
N LYS A 89 -10.82 8.66 -2.12
CA LYS A 89 -10.48 8.22 -0.76
C LYS A 89 -9.23 7.34 -0.76
N GLU A 90 -9.15 6.40 -1.70
CA GLU A 90 -7.98 5.53 -1.88
C GLU A 90 -6.73 6.33 -2.26
N GLU A 91 -6.84 7.29 -3.18
CA GLU A 91 -5.73 8.18 -3.55
C GLU A 91 -5.24 9.03 -2.37
N ILE A 92 -6.15 9.61 -1.58
CA ILE A 92 -5.80 10.42 -0.41
C ILE A 92 -5.09 9.56 0.64
N MET A 93 -5.59 8.35 0.89
CA MET A 93 -4.97 7.41 1.83
C MET A 93 -3.56 7.00 1.38
N ALA A 94 -3.37 6.71 0.10
CA ALA A 94 -2.06 6.40 -0.47
C ALA A 94 -1.08 7.57 -0.33
N ASN A 95 -1.55 8.80 -0.59
CA ASN A 95 -0.73 10.00 -0.44
C ASN A 95 -0.34 10.29 1.02
N MET A 96 -1.26 10.10 1.98
CA MET A 96 -0.95 10.23 3.40
C MET A 96 0.12 9.21 3.85
N SER A 97 0.02 7.96 3.37
CA SER A 97 1.03 6.93 3.63
C SER A 97 2.41 7.35 3.12
N ASN A 98 2.49 7.88 1.90
CA ASN A 98 3.74 8.36 1.31
C ASN A 98 4.34 9.55 2.07
N GLU A 99 3.50 10.47 2.56
CA GLU A 99 3.94 11.63 3.34
C GLU A 99 4.48 11.22 4.72
N GLU A 100 3.86 10.22 5.35
CA GLU A 100 4.34 9.65 6.62
C GLU A 100 5.66 8.89 6.44
N ILE A 101 5.79 8.12 5.36
CA ILE A 101 7.05 7.48 4.97
C ILE A 101 8.14 8.52 4.73
N ALA A 102 7.85 9.59 4.00
CA ALA A 102 8.80 10.68 3.75
C ALA A 102 9.23 11.37 5.04
N ARG A 103 8.30 11.61 5.97
CA ARG A 103 8.60 12.18 7.29
C ARG A 103 9.53 11.26 8.11
N ARG A 104 9.25 9.96 8.14
CA ARG A 104 10.08 8.97 8.85
C ARG A 104 11.46 8.82 8.22
N ALA A 105 11.54 8.82 6.89
CA ALA A 105 12.81 8.83 6.17
C ALA A 105 13.63 10.08 6.49
N ASN A 106 13.03 11.27 6.49
CA ASN A 106 13.71 12.51 6.86
C ASN A 106 14.23 12.48 8.31
N ALA A 107 13.44 11.94 9.24
CA ALA A 107 13.88 11.75 10.62
C ALA A 107 15.06 10.78 10.73
N PHE A 108 15.09 9.71 9.93
CA PHE A 108 16.17 8.74 9.92
C PHE A 108 17.52 9.32 9.43
N PHE A 109 17.47 10.25 8.47
CA PHE A 109 18.66 10.94 7.95
C PHE A 109 19.04 12.18 8.77
N ALA A 110 18.15 12.71 9.62
CA ALA A 110 18.46 13.85 10.48
C ALA A 110 19.67 13.59 11.40
N ASP A 111 19.83 12.35 11.87
CA ASP A 111 20.95 11.92 12.70
C ASP A 111 22.20 11.51 11.90
N LYS A 112 22.15 11.59 10.56
CA LYS A 112 23.22 11.18 9.64
C LYS A 112 23.45 12.23 8.54
N PRO A 113 23.89 13.45 8.89
CA PRO A 113 24.02 14.56 7.94
C PRO A 113 25.06 14.33 6.83
N GLU A 114 25.96 13.35 6.99
CA GLU A 114 26.97 13.00 5.98
C GLU A 114 26.42 12.15 4.83
N ILE A 115 25.20 11.63 4.97
CA ILE A 115 24.57 10.73 4.01
C ILE A 115 23.53 11.50 3.22
N ASP A 116 23.71 11.61 1.91
CA ASP A 116 22.70 12.19 1.03
C ASP A 116 21.52 11.19 0.85
N PRO A 117 20.31 11.53 1.33
CA PRO A 117 19.13 10.68 1.18
C PRO A 117 18.83 10.31 -0.27
N LYS A 118 19.11 11.22 -1.22
CA LYS A 118 18.84 10.99 -2.65
C LYS A 118 19.74 9.90 -3.23
N VAL A 119 20.99 9.83 -2.77
CA VAL A 119 21.95 8.80 -3.20
C VAL A 119 21.54 7.45 -2.64
N VAL A 120 21.11 7.39 -1.38
CA VAL A 120 20.62 6.16 -0.74
C VAL A 120 19.37 5.63 -1.42
N ILE A 121 18.39 6.50 -1.66
CA ILE A 121 17.14 6.11 -2.35
C ILE A 121 17.43 5.68 -3.79
N GLY A 122 18.31 6.38 -4.50
CA GLY A 122 18.70 6.04 -5.87
C GLY A 122 19.49 4.72 -5.99
N ALA A 123 20.20 4.33 -4.93
CA ALA A 123 20.97 3.08 -4.86
C ALA A 123 20.15 1.87 -4.38
N MET A 124 18.90 2.06 -3.93
CA MET A 124 18.07 0.95 -3.46
C MET A 124 17.67 0.01 -4.60
N PRO A 125 17.94 -1.31 -4.49
CA PRO A 125 17.49 -2.28 -5.47
C PRO A 125 15.96 -2.40 -5.47
N LYS A 126 15.37 -2.63 -6.65
CA LYS A 126 13.91 -2.84 -6.79
C LYS A 126 13.37 -3.94 -5.86
N GLN A 127 14.14 -4.98 -5.61
CA GLN A 127 13.77 -6.08 -4.70
C GLN A 127 13.59 -5.59 -3.25
N LEU A 128 14.43 -4.66 -2.80
CA LEU A 128 14.31 -4.08 -1.46
C LEU A 128 13.10 -3.15 -1.36
N GLN A 129 12.81 -2.42 -2.44
CA GLN A 129 11.58 -1.62 -2.58
C GLN A 129 10.33 -2.52 -2.47
N THR A 130 10.30 -3.64 -3.21
CA THR A 130 9.20 -4.60 -3.14
C THR A 130 9.03 -5.20 -1.74
N LEU A 131 10.12 -5.54 -1.06
CA LEU A 131 10.05 -6.05 0.32
C LEU A 131 9.55 -5.00 1.33
N LEU A 132 9.82 -3.71 1.07
CA LEU A 132 9.30 -2.60 1.87
C LEU A 132 7.80 -2.42 1.61
N ASP A 133 7.38 -2.48 0.35
CA ASP A 133 5.97 -2.37 -0.07
C ASP A 133 5.14 -3.55 0.45
N ASP A 134 5.71 -4.76 0.45
CA ASP A 134 5.11 -5.98 1.01
C ASP A 134 5.16 -6.02 2.56
N GLY A 135 5.79 -5.02 3.20
CA GLY A 135 5.93 -4.94 4.66
C GLY A 135 6.84 -6.02 5.28
N THR A 136 7.64 -6.71 4.45
CA THR A 136 8.58 -7.75 4.89
C THR A 136 9.81 -7.17 5.57
N VAL A 137 10.19 -5.94 5.22
CA VAL A 137 11.23 -5.15 5.90
C VAL A 137 10.65 -3.82 6.35
N THR A 138 11.10 -3.33 7.50
CA THR A 138 10.72 -1.99 7.97
C THR A 138 11.41 -0.90 7.15
N LEU A 139 10.85 0.31 7.17
CA LEU A 139 11.43 1.47 6.48
C LEU A 139 12.86 1.75 6.96
N GLU A 140 13.10 1.66 8.27
CA GLU A 140 14.41 1.88 8.87
C GLU A 140 15.42 0.82 8.41
N GLU A 141 15.02 -0.45 8.30
CA GLU A 141 15.88 -1.53 7.79
C GLU A 141 16.17 -1.37 6.29
N ALA A 142 15.19 -0.93 5.50
CA ALA A 142 15.38 -0.65 4.08
C ALA A 142 16.35 0.51 3.85
N LEU A 143 16.17 1.62 4.58
CA LEU A 143 17.05 2.78 4.51
C LEU A 143 18.47 2.45 5.00
N GLN A 144 18.61 1.66 6.06
CA GLN A 144 19.92 1.21 6.53
C GLN A 144 20.64 0.31 5.51
N LYS A 145 19.93 -0.63 4.88
CA LYS A 145 20.49 -1.44 3.79
C LYS A 145 20.87 -0.61 2.57
N GLY A 146 20.12 0.45 2.27
CA GLY A 146 20.48 1.42 1.24
C GLY A 146 21.78 2.15 1.57
N ILE A 147 21.97 2.57 2.83
CA ILE A 147 23.23 3.17 3.31
C ILE A 147 24.39 2.18 3.14
N ASP A 148 24.19 0.93 3.56
CA ASP A 148 25.21 -0.11 3.50
C ASP A 148 25.66 -0.34 2.04
N LEU A 149 24.72 -0.31 1.08
CA LEU A 149 24.99 -0.41 -0.34
C LEU A 149 25.80 0.78 -0.89
N VAL A 150 25.44 2.01 -0.51
CA VAL A 150 26.18 3.22 -0.91
C VAL A 150 27.60 3.21 -0.36
N ASN A 151 27.78 2.70 0.86
CA ASN A 151 29.09 2.56 1.50
C ASN A 151 29.91 1.37 0.98
N GLY A 152 29.43 0.64 -0.03
CA GLY A 152 30.16 -0.45 -0.67
C GLY A 152 30.12 -1.79 0.07
N ALA A 153 29.19 -1.97 1.02
CA ALA A 153 28.96 -3.27 1.62
C ALA A 153 28.26 -4.19 0.61
N THR A 154 28.91 -5.31 0.27
CA THR A 154 28.28 -6.37 -0.51
C THR A 154 27.10 -6.90 0.28
N VAL A 155 25.87 -6.58 -0.14
CA VAL A 155 24.67 -7.21 0.40
C VAL A 155 24.81 -8.70 0.13
N LYS A 156 25.11 -9.47 1.17
CA LYS A 156 24.90 -10.93 1.13
C LYS A 156 23.44 -11.08 0.76
N SER A 157 23.19 -11.59 -0.45
CA SER A 157 21.83 -11.93 -0.86
C SER A 157 21.22 -12.71 0.30
N VAL A 158 20.07 -12.24 0.77
CA VAL A 158 19.26 -13.03 1.67
C VAL A 158 19.06 -14.34 0.92
N LEU A 159 19.70 -15.40 1.41
CA LEU A 159 19.64 -16.73 0.84
C LEU A 159 18.16 -17.05 0.69
N THR A 160 17.66 -16.99 -0.54
CA THR A 160 16.42 -17.63 -0.91
C THR A 160 16.66 -19.11 -0.68
N THR A 161 16.31 -19.59 0.51
CA THR A 161 16.18 -21.02 0.76
C THR A 161 15.29 -21.56 -0.33
N THR A 162 15.81 -22.50 -1.14
CA THR A 162 15.19 -23.17 -2.31
C THR A 162 15.33 -22.54 -3.70
N THR A 163 16.52 -22.06 -4.07
CA THR A 163 16.93 -22.16 -5.49
C THR A 163 18.23 -22.95 -5.57
N PRO A 164 18.24 -24.17 -6.16
CA PRO A 164 19.49 -24.87 -6.38
C PRO A 164 20.37 -24.01 -7.29
N ASN A 165 21.53 -23.62 -6.79
CA ASN A 165 22.48 -22.83 -7.54
C ASN A 165 23.09 -23.71 -8.64
N LEU A 166 22.57 -23.58 -9.87
CA LEU A 166 23.02 -24.35 -11.04
C LEU A 166 24.46 -24.01 -11.45
N GLY A 167 25.04 -22.91 -10.94
CA GLY A 167 26.41 -22.50 -11.23
C GLY A 167 27.49 -23.32 -10.53
N THR A 168 27.15 -24.08 -9.48
CA THR A 168 28.10 -24.95 -8.75
C THR A 168 27.98 -26.42 -9.13
N VAL A 169 27.04 -26.79 -10.01
CA VAL A 169 26.89 -28.17 -10.47
C VAL A 169 27.92 -28.41 -11.56
N ALA A 170 29.11 -28.87 -11.17
CA ALA A 170 30.10 -29.38 -12.11
C ALA A 170 29.43 -30.45 -12.98
N GLY A 171 29.53 -30.31 -14.31
CA GLY A 171 29.03 -31.28 -15.29
C GLY A 171 29.74 -32.62 -15.17
N SER A 172 29.37 -33.39 -14.14
CA SER A 172 29.78 -34.77 -13.94
C SER A 172 29.07 -35.66 -14.94
N LYS A 173 29.82 -36.53 -15.63
CA LYS A 173 29.26 -37.55 -16.53
C LYS A 173 28.43 -38.62 -15.79
N ALA A 174 28.43 -38.62 -14.46
CA ALA A 174 27.63 -39.51 -13.63
C ALA A 174 26.61 -38.71 -12.81
N PRO A 175 25.30 -39.06 -12.88
CA PRO A 175 24.28 -38.40 -12.07
C PRO A 175 24.50 -38.67 -10.58
N THR A 176 24.30 -37.64 -9.76
CA THR A 176 24.43 -37.71 -8.30
C THR A 176 23.34 -38.62 -7.71
N SER A 177 23.59 -39.14 -6.51
CA SER A 177 22.65 -40.04 -5.84
C SER A 177 21.29 -39.38 -5.58
N GLU A 178 21.25 -38.08 -5.27
CA GLU A 178 19.99 -37.32 -5.16
C GLU A 178 19.23 -37.25 -6.49
N ALA A 179 19.93 -37.04 -7.62
CA ALA A 179 19.30 -37.01 -8.94
C ALA A 179 18.67 -38.36 -9.30
N LYS A 180 19.35 -39.47 -9.00
CA LYS A 180 18.81 -40.83 -9.21
C LYS A 180 17.56 -41.09 -8.37
N GLN A 181 17.54 -40.60 -7.12
CA GLN A 181 16.42 -40.81 -6.20
C GLN A 181 15.19 -39.97 -6.56
N ASN A 182 15.39 -38.78 -7.14
CA ASN A 182 14.30 -37.97 -7.67
C ASN A 182 13.76 -38.52 -8.99
N GLN A 183 14.62 -39.07 -9.85
CA GLN A 183 14.20 -39.73 -11.09
C GLN A 183 13.39 -41.00 -10.81
N SER A 184 13.81 -41.83 -9.83
CA SER A 184 13.00 -43.01 -9.45
C SER A 184 11.61 -42.61 -8.96
N LYS A 185 11.48 -41.51 -8.20
CA LYS A 185 10.17 -41.02 -7.74
C LYS A 185 9.29 -40.51 -8.89
N GLN A 186 9.89 -39.96 -9.95
CA GLN A 186 9.14 -39.56 -11.15
C GLN A 186 8.73 -40.76 -12.01
N ASP A 187 9.60 -41.75 -12.19
CA ASP A 187 9.32 -42.95 -13.00
C ASP A 187 8.20 -43.82 -12.39
N TRP A 188 8.15 -43.92 -11.05
CA TRP A 188 7.06 -44.64 -10.35
C TRP A 188 5.77 -43.81 -10.15
N GLY A 189 5.81 -42.50 -10.40
CA GLY A 189 4.63 -41.62 -10.33
C GLY A 189 3.80 -41.58 -11.61
N ALA A 190 4.36 -42.04 -12.74
CA ALA A 190 3.71 -42.01 -14.06
C ALA A 190 3.07 -43.34 -14.49
N THR A 191 3.10 -44.38 -13.65
CA THR A 191 2.60 -45.73 -13.97
C THR A 191 1.30 -46.14 -13.24
N LEU A 192 0.57 -45.17 -12.68
CA LEU A 192 -0.80 -45.37 -12.18
C LEU A 192 -1.74 -44.33 -12.79
N VAL A 193 -2.08 -44.53 -14.06
CA VAL A 193 -3.34 -44.09 -14.68
C VAL A 193 -3.90 -45.28 -15.46
#